data_AF-A0A0K0ECJ9-F1
#
_entry.id   AF-A0A0K0ECJ9-F1
#
_cell.length_a   1.000
_cell.length_b   1.000
_cell.length_c   1.000
_cell.angle_alpha   90.00
_cell.angle_beta   90.00
_cell.angle_gamma   90.00
#
_symmetry.space_group_name_H-M   'P 1'
#
loop_
_entity.id
_entity.type
_entity.pdbx_description
1 polymer ?
#
loop_
_entity_poly.entity_id
_entity_poly.type
_entity_poly.pdbx_seq_one_letter_code
_entity_poly.pdbx_strand_id
1 'polypeptide(L)'
;MGGVSTPFIVYIPYLALIKVGVINGMNDILFNCKTRRVIKFVLHTNIPGHYDFGIYSRCHFNLKLEKERIVIDPYSKFEEFNSIFTNSDGEVTTKPVVLNRGGPNEEENPFGATFCYGTNQMIFEVMENGYIGSVILFE
;
A
#
# COMPACT_ATOMS: atom_id res chain seq x y z
N MET A 1 12.05 -23.53 11.18
CA MET A 1 11.76 -23.95 9.79
C MET A 1 11.71 -22.69 8.93
N GLY A 2 12.70 -22.47 8.06
CA GLY A 2 12.74 -21.30 7.18
C GLY A 2 11.70 -21.43 6.07
N GLY A 3 10.62 -20.64 6.14
CA GLY A 3 9.61 -20.60 5.09
C GLY A 3 10.21 -20.02 3.82
N VAL A 4 10.24 -20.81 2.75
CA VAL A 4 10.63 -20.34 1.43
C VAL A 4 9.54 -19.40 0.93
N SER A 5 9.84 -18.11 0.95
CA SER A 5 9.07 -17.04 0.33
C SER A 5 9.05 -17.25 -1.19
N THR A 6 8.02 -17.89 -1.74
CA THR A 6 7.80 -17.90 -3.20
C THR A 6 7.10 -16.60 -3.60
N PRO A 7 7.78 -15.73 -4.37
CA PRO A 7 7.12 -14.57 -4.93
C PRO A 7 6.12 -15.02 -6.00
N PHE A 8 4.92 -14.47 -5.98
CA PHE A 8 3.98 -14.58 -7.10
C PHE A 8 3.92 -13.23 -7.83
N ILE A 9 3.76 -13.31 -9.14
CA ILE A 9 3.64 -12.14 -10.01
C ILE A 9 2.17 -11.92 -10.27
N VAL A 10 1.68 -10.73 -9.90
CA VAL A 10 0.33 -10.29 -10.25
C VAL A 10 0.43 -9.30 -11.39
N TYR A 11 -0.33 -9.56 -12.45
CA TYR A 11 -0.53 -8.61 -13.54
C TYR A 11 -1.88 -7.93 -13.34
N ILE A 12 -1.84 -6.63 -13.04
CA ILE A 12 -3.02 -5.76 -13.09
C ILE A 12 -2.92 -5.04 -14.44
N PRO A 13 -3.96 -5.05 -15.30
CA PRO A 13 -3.90 -4.34 -16.57
C PRO A 13 -3.45 -2.90 -16.33
N TYR A 14 -2.45 -2.43 -17.08
CA TYR A 14 -1.79 -1.11 -16.95
C TYR A 14 -0.78 -0.92 -15.80
N LEU A 15 -0.59 -1.91 -14.91
CA LEU A 15 0.52 -1.93 -13.94
C LEU A 15 1.47 -3.09 -14.27
N ALA A 16 2.72 -2.76 -14.62
CA ALA A 16 3.72 -3.77 -14.92
C ALA A 16 4.16 -4.53 -13.65
N LEU A 17 4.15 -5.86 -13.75
CA LEU A 17 4.76 -6.84 -12.83
C LEU A 17 4.87 -6.41 -11.36
N ILE A 18 3.87 -6.79 -10.56
CA ILE A 18 3.97 -6.70 -9.11
C ILE A 18 4.49 -8.04 -8.58
N LYS A 19 5.64 -8.02 -7.92
CA LYS A 19 6.18 -9.18 -7.21
C LYS A 19 5.72 -9.11 -5.75
N VAL A 20 4.77 -9.95 -5.36
CA VAL A 20 4.32 -10.07 -3.97
C VAL A 20 4.97 -11.32 -3.37
N GLY A 21 5.74 -11.16 -2.29
CA GLY A 21 6.21 -12.29 -1.48
C GLY A 21 5.12 -12.74 -0.52
N VAL A 22 4.64 -13.99 -0.63
CA VAL A 22 3.87 -14.60 0.47
C VAL A 22 4.86 -15.17 1.47
N ILE A 23 4.92 -14.60 2.67
CA ILE A 23 5.61 -15.20 3.81
C ILE A 23 4.60 -15.26 4.95
N ASN A 24 3.97 -16.43 5.13
CA ASN A 24 3.13 -16.81 6.28
C ASN A 24 2.42 -15.62 7.00
N GLY A 25 1.47 -14.98 6.32
CA GLY A 25 0.64 -13.90 6.83
C GLY A 25 -0.42 -13.54 5.81
N MET A 26 -1.67 -13.42 6.25
CA MET A 26 -2.84 -13.18 5.39
C MET A 26 -2.73 -11.78 4.77
N ASN A 27 -2.46 -11.70 3.47
CA ASN A 27 -2.71 -10.49 2.71
C ASN A 27 -4.23 -10.36 2.50
N ASP A 28 -4.80 -9.17 2.67
CA ASP A 28 -6.22 -8.96 2.41
C ASP A 28 -6.45 -8.89 0.90
N ILE A 29 -6.97 -9.99 0.33
CA ILE A 29 -7.21 -10.16 -1.10
C ILE A 29 -8.72 -10.26 -1.34
N LEU A 30 -9.25 -9.39 -2.19
CA LEU A 30 -10.66 -9.42 -2.61
C LEU A 30 -10.79 -10.02 -4.01
N PHE A 31 -11.68 -10.99 -4.18
CA PHE A 31 -11.98 -11.61 -5.47
C PHE A 31 -13.36 -11.20 -5.98
N ASN A 32 -13.46 -10.97 -7.29
CA ASN A 32 -14.74 -10.88 -7.98
C ASN A 32 -15.32 -12.28 -8.17
N CYS A 33 -16.49 -12.54 -7.59
CA CYS A 33 -17.12 -13.86 -7.59
C CYS A 33 -17.57 -14.34 -8.99
N LYS A 34 -17.86 -13.42 -9.91
CA LYS A 34 -18.29 -13.75 -11.28
C LYS A 34 -17.10 -14.11 -12.17
N THR A 35 -16.07 -13.28 -12.16
CA THR A 35 -14.90 -13.45 -13.03
C THR A 35 -13.81 -14.33 -12.43
N ARG A 36 -13.89 -14.60 -11.12
CA ARG A 36 -12.88 -15.32 -10.32
C ARG A 36 -11.50 -14.67 -10.39
N ARG A 37 -11.46 -13.35 -10.57
CA ARG A 37 -10.24 -12.55 -10.60
C ARG A 37 -10.06 -11.80 -9.29
N VAL A 38 -8.82 -11.52 -8.92
CA VAL A 38 -8.52 -10.59 -7.83
C VAL A 38 -8.85 -9.18 -8.30
N ILE A 39 -9.56 -8.42 -7.46
CA ILE A 39 -9.94 -7.02 -7.72
C ILE A 39 -9.35 -6.03 -6.72
N LYS A 40 -8.84 -6.51 -5.58
CA LYS A 40 -8.14 -5.67 -4.61
C LYS A 40 -7.10 -6.46 -3.82
N PHE A 41 -5.96 -5.85 -3.59
CA PHE A 41 -4.94 -6.26 -2.63
C PHE A 41 -4.75 -5.16 -1.59
N VAL A 42 -4.54 -5.52 -0.34
CA VAL A 42 -3.98 -4.64 0.68
C VAL A 42 -2.61 -5.17 1.09
N LEU A 43 -1.59 -4.35 0.89
CA LEU A 43 -0.19 -4.66 1.16
C LEU A 43 0.23 -3.91 2.43
N HIS A 44 0.24 -4.60 3.56
CA HIS A 44 0.61 -4.02 4.85
C HIS A 44 2.13 -3.98 5.02
N THR A 45 2.70 -2.84 5.39
CA THR A 45 4.15 -2.72 5.62
C THR A 45 4.56 -3.12 7.04
N ASN A 46 3.61 -3.15 7.98
CA ASN A 46 3.86 -3.47 9.40
C ASN A 46 5.04 -2.67 9.97
N ILE A 47 4.91 -1.35 9.98
CA ILE A 47 5.92 -0.42 10.51
C ILE A 47 5.52 0.10 11.90
N PRO A 48 6.44 0.20 12.87
CA PRO A 48 6.12 0.74 14.19
C PRO A 48 5.50 2.13 14.12
N GLY A 49 4.48 2.37 14.94
CA GLY A 49 3.71 3.61 14.95
C GLY A 49 2.53 3.64 13.98
N HIS A 50 2.32 2.59 13.16
CA HIS A 50 1.08 2.44 12.43
C HIS A 50 0.00 1.81 13.32
N TYR A 51 -1.26 2.17 13.11
CA TYR A 51 -2.38 1.65 13.91
C TYR A 51 -2.48 0.11 13.86
N ASP A 52 -2.24 -0.49 12.69
CA ASP A 52 -2.30 -1.94 12.49
C ASP A 52 -0.96 -2.64 12.77
N PHE A 53 0.00 -1.96 13.42
CA PHE A 53 1.31 -2.53 13.74
C PHE A 53 1.17 -3.81 14.59
N GLY A 54 1.81 -4.89 14.14
CA GLY A 54 1.76 -6.18 14.80
C GLY A 54 0.52 -7.03 14.51
N ILE A 55 -0.51 -6.49 13.84
CA ILE A 55 -1.69 -7.26 13.42
C ILE A 55 -1.37 -8.11 12.18
N TYR A 56 -0.71 -7.51 11.19
CA TYR A 56 -0.38 -8.15 9.92
C TYR A 56 1.13 -8.41 9.78
N SER A 57 1.51 -9.49 9.08
CA SER A 57 2.89 -9.69 8.64
C SER A 57 3.28 -8.63 7.60
N ARG A 58 4.54 -8.19 7.59
CA ARG A 58 5.06 -7.29 6.56
C ARG A 58 4.96 -7.95 5.19
N CYS A 59 4.19 -7.36 4.29
CA CYS A 59 4.15 -7.77 2.89
C CYS A 59 5.40 -7.24 2.18
N HIS A 60 6.28 -8.14 1.76
CA HIS A 60 7.43 -7.78 0.92
C HIS A 60 6.97 -7.63 -0.54
N PHE A 61 6.84 -6.38 -0.99
CA PHE A 61 6.46 -6.06 -2.37
C PHE A 61 7.54 -5.26 -3.09
N ASN A 62 7.46 -5.25 -4.43
CA ASN A 62 8.23 -4.36 -5.29
C ASN A 62 7.27 -3.87 -6.39
N LEU A 63 6.81 -2.62 -6.28
CA LEU A 63 5.90 -1.99 -7.22
C LEU A 63 6.73 -1.19 -8.23
N LYS A 64 6.78 -1.68 -9.47
CA LYS A 64 7.50 -1.02 -10.55
C LYS A 64 6.55 -0.16 -11.37
N LEU A 65 6.72 1.14 -11.24
CA LEU A 65 5.93 2.14 -11.96
C LEU A 65 6.71 2.55 -13.21
N GLU A 66 6.51 1.82 -14.30
CA GLU A 66 7.32 1.96 -15.52
C GLU A 66 7.22 3.35 -16.15
N LYS A 67 6.05 3.99 -16.06
CA LYS A 67 5.83 5.34 -16.60
C LYS A 67 6.61 6.39 -15.82
N GLU A 68 6.64 6.27 -14.50
CA GLU A 68 7.33 7.18 -13.60
C GLU A 68 8.81 6.79 -13.37
N ARG A 69 9.21 5.59 -13.78
CA ARG A 69 10.54 4.98 -13.54
C ARG A 69 10.92 4.90 -12.06
N ILE A 70 9.92 4.67 -11.20
CA ILE A 70 10.08 4.56 -9.75
C ILE A 70 9.81 3.11 -9.33
N VAL A 71 10.55 2.65 -8.32
CA VAL A 71 10.33 1.36 -7.68
C VAL A 71 9.97 1.62 -6.22
N ILE A 72 8.79 1.19 -5.80
CA ILE A 72 8.31 1.37 -4.43
C ILE A 72 8.34 0.02 -3.72
N ASP A 73 8.92 -0.01 -2.54
CA ASP A 73 8.92 -1.17 -1.65
C ASP A 73 8.42 -0.78 -0.24
N PRO A 74 8.27 -1.72 0.72
CA PRO A 74 7.74 -1.42 2.04
C PRO A 74 8.55 -0.42 2.87
N TYR A 75 9.79 -0.09 2.45
CA TYR A 75 10.70 0.82 3.14
C TYR A 75 10.79 2.19 2.48
N SER A 76 10.28 2.35 1.26
CA SER A 76 10.23 3.63 0.55
C SER A 76 9.50 4.69 1.38
N LYS A 77 10.05 5.91 1.40
CA LYS A 77 9.39 7.06 2.01
C LYS A 77 8.61 7.87 1.00
N PHE A 78 7.60 8.59 1.48
CA PHE A 78 6.73 9.42 0.67
C PHE A 78 7.48 10.41 -0.22
N GLU A 79 8.58 11.00 0.26
CA GLU A 79 9.42 11.91 -0.52
C GLU A 79 10.01 11.29 -1.79
N GLU A 80 10.18 9.96 -1.84
CA GLU A 80 10.74 9.23 -2.98
C GLU A 80 9.72 9.06 -4.12
N PHE A 81 8.42 9.10 -3.82
CA PHE A 81 7.36 8.78 -4.77
C PHE A 81 6.22 9.82 -4.80
N ASN A 82 6.35 10.93 -4.07
CA ASN A 82 5.35 11.99 -4.05
C ASN A 82 5.09 12.60 -5.44
N SER A 83 6.05 12.50 -6.35
CA SER A 83 5.96 12.96 -7.74
C SER A 83 4.86 12.27 -8.54
N ILE A 84 4.38 11.10 -8.10
CA ILE A 84 3.23 10.41 -8.70
C ILE A 84 1.94 11.21 -8.48
N PHE A 85 1.87 11.99 -7.40
CA PHE A 85 0.72 12.80 -7.02
C PHE A 85 0.89 14.27 -7.40
N THR A 86 1.91 14.63 -8.17
CA THR A 86 2.11 15.98 -8.66
C THR A 86 2.14 16.01 -10.19
N ASN A 87 1.62 17.10 -10.77
CA ASN A 87 1.77 17.37 -12.19
C ASN A 87 3.18 17.88 -12.50
N SER A 88 3.52 17.98 -13.78
CA SER A 88 4.78 18.58 -14.26
C SER A 88 5.05 19.98 -13.72
N ASP A 89 3.99 20.72 -13.38
CA ASP A 89 4.07 22.08 -12.84
C ASP A 89 4.26 22.11 -11.31
N GLY A 90 4.41 20.94 -10.67
CA GLY A 90 4.54 20.79 -9.22
C GLY A 90 3.23 20.88 -8.45
N GLU A 91 2.11 21.15 -9.13
CA GLU A 91 0.79 21.16 -8.49
C GLU A 91 0.36 19.74 -8.10
N VAL A 92 -0.06 19.58 -6.85
CA VAL A 92 -0.60 18.32 -6.33
C VAL A 92 -1.88 17.98 -7.09
N THR A 93 -1.87 16.87 -7.82
CA THR A 93 -3.00 16.38 -8.63
C THR A 93 -4.17 15.96 -7.76
N THR A 94 -3.87 15.45 -6.56
CA THR A 94 -4.84 14.86 -5.65
C THR A 94 -4.49 15.20 -4.21
N LYS A 95 -5.37 15.94 -3.53
CA LYS A 95 -5.22 16.14 -2.09
C LYS A 95 -5.45 14.80 -1.37
N PRO A 96 -4.63 14.44 -0.38
CA PRO A 96 -4.82 13.20 0.34
C PRO A 96 -6.12 13.22 1.16
N VAL A 97 -6.71 12.05 1.33
CA VAL A 97 -7.78 11.83 2.31
C VAL A 97 -7.13 11.58 3.66
N VAL A 98 -7.59 12.26 4.71
CA VAL A 98 -7.13 12.01 6.08
C VAL A 98 -7.85 10.80 6.62
N LEU A 99 -7.10 9.79 7.04
CA LEU A 99 -7.61 8.58 7.67
C LEU A 99 -7.34 8.64 9.17
N ASN A 100 -8.41 8.81 9.96
CA ASN A 100 -8.35 8.71 11.41
C ASN A 100 -9.00 7.40 11.84
N ARG A 101 -8.23 6.55 12.53
CA ARG A 101 -8.70 5.28 13.09
C ARG A 101 -8.97 5.46 14.59
N GLY A 102 -9.88 4.67 15.16
CA GLY A 102 -10.40 4.86 16.50
C GLY A 102 -11.86 5.31 16.46
N GLY A 103 -12.77 4.35 16.56
CA GLY A 103 -14.20 4.60 16.77
C GLY A 103 -14.56 4.80 18.25
N PRO A 104 -15.82 5.16 18.56
CA PRO A 104 -16.29 5.35 19.95
C PRO A 104 -16.18 4.10 20.83
N ASN A 105 -15.93 2.92 20.24
CA ASN A 105 -15.79 1.63 20.93
C ASN A 105 -14.40 1.00 20.71
N GLU A 106 -13.45 1.72 20.10
CA GLU A 106 -12.08 1.24 19.87
C GLU A 106 -11.11 2.07 20.72
N GLU A 107 -9.95 1.49 21.05
CA GLU A 107 -8.88 2.25 21.72
C GLU A 107 -8.51 3.46 20.85
N GLU A 108 -8.41 4.64 21.47
CA GLU A 108 -8.03 5.86 20.78
C GLU A 108 -6.68 5.64 20.10
N ASN A 109 -6.60 5.90 18.80
CA ASN A 109 -5.38 5.73 18.04
C ASN A 109 -4.29 6.69 18.56
N PRO A 110 -3.25 6.19 19.24
CA PRO A 110 -2.27 7.06 19.88
C PRO A 110 -1.26 7.65 18.89
N PHE A 111 -1.27 7.20 17.64
CA PHE A 111 -0.27 7.57 16.63
C PHE A 111 -0.71 8.72 15.72
N GLY A 112 -1.94 9.19 15.87
CA GLY A 112 -2.52 10.21 15.00
C GLY A 112 -2.99 9.66 13.65
N ALA A 113 -3.51 10.56 12.83
CA ALA A 113 -4.07 10.23 11.53
C ALA A 113 -2.98 9.90 10.49
N THR A 114 -3.36 9.12 9.48
CA THR A 114 -2.54 8.90 8.28
C THR A 114 -3.15 9.61 7.07
N PHE A 115 -2.39 9.72 5.99
CA PHE A 115 -2.77 10.41 4.76
C PHE A 115 -2.82 9.42 3.60
N CYS A 116 -3.99 9.29 2.96
CA CYS A 116 -4.21 8.40 1.84
C CYS A 116 -4.08 9.16 0.51
N TYR A 117 -3.05 8.84 -0.26
CA TYR A 117 -2.81 9.40 -1.60
C TYR A 117 -3.28 8.40 -2.66
N GLY A 118 -4.18 8.84 -3.53
CA GLY A 118 -4.82 7.98 -4.53
C GLY A 118 -4.35 8.25 -5.95
N THR A 119 -4.20 7.18 -6.71
CA THR A 119 -4.14 7.18 -8.19
C THR A 119 -5.34 6.40 -8.73
N ASN A 120 -5.42 6.19 -10.05
CA ASN A 120 -6.49 5.41 -10.66
C ASN A 120 -6.54 3.94 -10.22
N GLN A 121 -5.44 3.35 -9.72
CA GLN A 121 -5.33 1.90 -9.42
C GLN A 121 -4.64 1.60 -8.09
N MET A 122 -4.19 2.63 -7.38
CA MET A 122 -3.42 2.48 -6.15
C MET A 122 -3.81 3.54 -5.12
N ILE A 123 -3.86 3.16 -3.86
CA ILE A 123 -3.93 4.09 -2.73
C ILE A 123 -2.74 3.81 -1.82
N PHE A 124 -1.97 4.85 -1.52
CA PHE A 124 -0.86 4.80 -0.58
C PHE A 124 -1.30 5.43 0.73
N GLU A 125 -1.32 4.65 1.79
CA GLU A 125 -1.49 5.17 3.15
C GLU A 125 -0.11 5.55 3.70
N VAL A 126 0.06 6.83 4.01
CA VAL A 126 1.31 7.43 4.45
C VAL A 126 1.15 7.97 5.86
N MET A 127 2.03 7.58 6.76
CA MET A 127 2.09 8.09 8.12
C MET A 127 2.72 9.49 8.17
N GLU A 128 2.52 10.21 9.27
CA GLU A 128 3.09 11.55 9.46
C GLU A 128 4.62 11.60 9.31
N ASN A 129 5.31 10.52 9.69
CA ASN A 129 6.76 10.37 9.55
C ASN A 129 7.23 10.02 8.11
N GLY A 130 6.31 9.98 7.14
CA GLY A 130 6.58 9.74 5.72
C GLY A 130 6.71 8.27 5.32
N TYR A 131 6.62 7.32 6.25
CA TYR A 131 6.62 5.91 5.90
C TYR A 131 5.25 5.44 5.39
N ILE A 132 5.28 4.42 4.52
CA ILE A 132 4.07 3.75 4.04
C ILE A 132 3.53 2.85 5.16
N GLY A 133 2.26 3.00 5.52
CA GLY A 133 1.55 2.06 6.41
C GLY A 133 0.94 0.89 5.63
N SER A 134 0.29 1.21 4.51
CA SER A 134 -0.28 0.22 3.60
C SER A 134 -0.35 0.73 2.16
N VAL A 135 -0.37 -0.20 1.21
CA VAL A 135 -0.69 0.09 -0.20
C VAL A 135 -1.88 -0.75 -0.62
N ILE A 136 -2.92 -0.10 -1.12
CA ILE A 136 -4.07 -0.77 -1.72
C ILE A 136 -3.90 -0.76 -3.22
N LEU A 137 -3.96 -1.92 -3.86
CA LEU A 137 -4.04 -2.06 -5.31
C LEU A 137 -5.45 -2.50 -5.66
N PHE A 138 -6.04 -1.93 -6.71
CA PHE A 138 -7.39 -2.28 -7.14
C PHE A 138 -7.56 -2.21 -8.67
N GLU A 139 -8.55 -2.96 -9.17
CA GLU A 139 -9.01 -2.90 -10.58
C GLU A 139 -10.02 -1.76 -10.78
#